data_AF-A0A9N7GBJ0-F1
#
_entry.id   AF-A0A9N7GBJ0-F1
#
_cell.length_a   1.000
_cell.length_b   1.000
_cell.length_c   1.000
_cell.angle_alpha   90.00
_cell.angle_beta   90.00
_cell.angle_gamma   90.00
#
_symmetry.space_group_name_H-M   'P 1'
#
loop_
_entity.id
_entity.type
_entity.pdbx_description
1 polymer ?
#
loop_
_entity_poly.entity_id
_entity_poly.type
_entity_poly.pdbx_seq_one_letter_code
_entity_poly.pdbx_strand_id
1 'polypeptide(L)'
;MATKPLSTSTKIANLQQLKKDRIAKIEAQLAAQQTQLLQKRKEELFNIFKACNALTIDDRLLIGFLKFVKNVDNKNHSILNEFKSLGSKTNIPSQPKSGNVKTD
;
A
#
# COMPACT_ATOMS: atom_id res chain seq x y z
N MET A 1 18.47 47.10 -34.73
CA MET A 1 19.45 46.00 -34.61
C MET A 1 18.90 44.80 -35.38
N ALA A 2 19.49 44.45 -36.52
CA ALA A 2 19.04 43.31 -37.31
C ALA A 2 19.50 42.00 -36.64
N THR A 3 18.55 41.14 -36.25
CA THR A 3 18.85 39.81 -35.72
C THR A 3 19.42 38.95 -36.84
N LYS A 4 20.67 38.51 -36.71
CA LYS A 4 21.30 37.59 -37.66
C LYS A 4 20.47 36.29 -37.71
N PRO A 5 20.18 35.76 -38.91
CA PRO A 5 19.38 34.54 -39.04
C PRO A 5 20.11 33.35 -38.40
N LEU A 6 19.40 32.60 -37.55
CA LEU A 6 19.95 31.38 -36.92
C LEU A 6 20.39 30.37 -37.98
N SER A 7 21.56 29.76 -37.76
CA SER A 7 22.06 28.68 -38.62
C SER A 7 21.11 27.47 -38.59
N THR A 8 21.06 26.72 -39.70
CA THR A 8 20.24 25.50 -39.81
C THR A 8 20.60 24.47 -38.74
N SER A 9 21.87 24.35 -38.38
CA SER A 9 22.35 23.46 -37.30
C SER A 9 21.76 23.87 -35.94
N THR A 10 21.77 25.17 -35.60
CA THR A 10 21.18 25.69 -34.36
C THR A 10 19.67 25.47 -34.32
N LYS A 11 18.97 25.63 -35.46
CA LYS A 11 17.52 25.35 -35.56
C LYS A 11 17.21 23.87 -35.30
N ILE A 12 18.01 22.96 -35.86
CA ILE A 12 17.85 21.51 -35.66
C ILE A 12 18.11 21.13 -34.19
N ALA A 13 19.17 21.66 -33.58
CA ALA A 13 19.48 21.42 -32.17
C ALA A 13 18.35 21.90 -31.24
N ASN A 14 17.81 23.11 -31.49
CA ASN A 14 16.68 23.64 -30.72
C ASN A 14 15.42 22.79 -30.88
N LEU A 15 15.15 22.27 -32.08
CA LEU A 15 14.03 21.36 -32.31
C LEU A 15 14.20 20.02 -31.60
N GLN A 16 15.42 19.47 -31.58
CA GLN A 16 15.72 18.24 -30.84
C GLN A 16 15.55 18.43 -29.33
N GLN A 17 16.03 19.55 -28.79
CA GLN A 17 15.87 19.89 -27.38
C GLN A 17 14.38 20.05 -27.03
N LEU A 18 13.62 20.80 -27.83
CA LEU A 18 12.19 20.98 -27.62
C LEU A 18 11.41 19.66 -27.66
N LYS A 19 11.79 18.73 -28.54
CA LYS A 19 11.22 17.38 -28.58
C LYS A 19 11.53 16.61 -27.31
N LYS A 20 12.79 16.63 -26.85
CA LYS A 20 13.22 15.96 -25.62
C LYS A 20 12.45 16.47 -24.40
N ASP A 21 12.30 17.79 -24.28
CA ASP A 21 11.58 18.41 -23.17
C ASP A 21 10.08 18.06 -23.18
N ARG A 22 9.47 17.98 -24.37
CA ARG A 22 8.07 17.54 -24.53
C ARG A 22 7.89 16.08 -24.14
N ILE A 23 8.80 15.20 -24.56
CA ILE A 23 8.73 13.77 -24.21
C ILE A 23 8.84 13.60 -22.70
N ALA A 24 9.82 14.24 -22.07
CA ALA A 24 10.00 14.20 -20.61
C ALA A 24 8.76 14.70 -19.86
N LYS A 25 8.11 15.76 -20.36
CA LYS A 25 6.87 16.28 -19.77
C LYS A 25 5.71 15.28 -19.89
N ILE A 26 5.56 14.63 -21.04
CA ILE A 26 4.52 13.61 -21.27
C ILE A 26 4.77 12.40 -20.37
N GLU A 27 6.01 11.93 -20.27
CA GLU A 27 6.38 10.80 -19.41
C GLU A 27 6.10 11.10 -17.93
N ALA A 28 6.45 12.30 -17.45
CA ALA A 28 6.16 12.71 -16.08
C ALA A 28 4.65 12.78 -15.79
N GLN A 29 3.86 13.29 -16.75
CA GLN A 29 2.39 13.32 -16.63
C GLN A 29 1.80 11.91 -16.60
N LEU A 30 2.29 11.02 -17.46
CA LEU A 30 1.84 9.63 -17.51
C LEU A 30 2.15 8.89 -16.20
N ALA A 31 3.35 9.07 -15.65
CA ALA A 31 3.74 8.48 -14.38
C ALA A 31 2.84 8.97 -13.24
N ALA A 32 2.56 10.27 -13.17
CA ALA A 32 1.66 10.83 -12.16
C ALA A 32 0.23 10.28 -12.28
N GLN A 33 -0.29 10.15 -13.52
CA GLN A 33 -1.60 9.55 -13.76
C GLN A 33 -1.64 8.07 -13.36
N GLN A 34 -0.60 7.31 -13.65
CA GLN A 34 -0.50 5.90 -13.24
C GLN A 34 -0.50 5.76 -11.71
N THR A 35 0.27 6.56 -10.98
CA THR A 35 0.27 6.53 -9.52
C THR A 35 -1.11 6.88 -8.95
N GLN A 36 -1.77 7.91 -9.48
CA GLN A 36 -3.12 8.28 -9.04
C GLN A 36 -4.14 7.16 -9.32
N LEU A 37 -4.05 6.50 -10.48
CA LEU A 37 -4.93 5.40 -10.84
C LEU A 37 -4.74 4.20 -9.90
N LEU A 38 -3.50 3.84 -9.60
CA LEU A 38 -3.19 2.75 -8.65
C LEU A 38 -3.71 3.06 -7.25
N GLN A 39 -3.55 4.30 -6.78
CA GLN A 39 -4.06 4.72 -5.49
C GLN A 39 -5.60 4.63 -5.43
N LYS A 40 -6.30 5.12 -6.45
CA LYS A 40 -7.76 5.00 -6.55
C LYS A 40 -8.22 3.54 -6.56
N ARG A 41 -7.55 2.68 -7.35
CA ARG A 41 -7.84 1.24 -7.39
C ARG A 41 -7.67 0.57 -6.03
N LYS A 42 -6.62 0.93 -5.29
CA LYS A 42 -6.39 0.42 -3.93
C LYS A 42 -7.51 0.84 -2.99
N GLU A 43 -7.94 2.10 -3.05
CA GLU A 43 -9.05 2.62 -2.25
C GLU A 43 -10.39 1.97 -2.62
N GLU A 44 -10.67 1.77 -3.90
CA GLU A 44 -11.86 1.07 -4.38
C GLU A 44 -11.91 -0.37 -3.86
N LEU A 45 -10.81 -1.12 -4.01
CA LEU A 45 -10.72 -2.49 -3.48
C LEU A 45 -10.93 -2.50 -1.97
N PHE A 46 -10.27 -1.59 -1.24
CA PHE A 46 -10.45 -1.48 0.21
C PHE A 46 -11.90 -1.16 0.60
N ASN A 47 -12.56 -0.27 -0.13
CA ASN A 47 -13.96 0.07 0.09
C ASN A 47 -14.89 -1.10 -0.22
N ILE A 48 -14.60 -1.91 -1.25
CA ILE A 48 -15.33 -3.15 -1.53
C ILE A 48 -15.16 -4.13 -0.37
N PHE A 49 -13.95 -4.39 0.11
CA PHE A 49 -13.71 -5.26 1.27
C PHE A 49 -14.44 -4.78 2.53
N LYS A 50 -14.47 -3.45 2.75
CA LYS A 50 -15.21 -2.83 3.85
C LYS A 50 -16.72 -2.98 3.68
N ALA A 51 -17.26 -2.77 2.48
CA ALA A 51 -18.68 -2.88 2.18
C ALA A 51 -19.19 -4.33 2.24
N CYS A 52 -18.37 -5.29 1.84
CA CYS A 52 -18.64 -6.72 1.93
C CYS A 52 -18.49 -7.29 3.35
N ASN A 53 -18.32 -6.42 4.36
CA ASN A 53 -18.13 -6.75 5.77
C ASN A 53 -16.96 -7.70 6.10
N ALA A 54 -16.07 -8.00 5.14
CA ALA A 54 -14.97 -8.93 5.35
C ALA A 54 -13.96 -8.41 6.40
N LEU A 55 -13.73 -7.09 6.44
CA LEU A 55 -12.85 -6.46 7.44
C LEU A 55 -13.60 -6.07 8.75
N THR A 56 -14.88 -5.72 8.66
CA THR A 56 -15.67 -5.24 9.81
C THR A 56 -16.26 -6.37 10.65
N ILE A 57 -16.39 -7.59 10.10
CA ILE A 57 -16.71 -8.78 10.90
C ILE A 57 -15.62 -8.98 11.95
N ASP A 58 -14.35 -8.92 11.57
CA ASP A 58 -13.24 -9.10 12.51
C ASP A 58 -13.24 -8.02 13.61
N ASP A 59 -13.39 -6.74 13.26
CA ASP A 59 -13.42 -5.67 14.26
C ASP A 59 -14.61 -5.75 15.22
N ARG A 60 -15.82 -6.01 14.70
CA ARG A 60 -17.03 -6.15 15.54
C ARG A 60 -16.98 -7.41 16.39
N LEU A 61 -16.44 -8.50 15.85
CA LEU A 61 -16.23 -9.76 16.56
C LEU A 61 -15.16 -9.61 17.64
N LEU A 62 -14.05 -8.93 17.35
CA LEU A 62 -12.99 -8.59 18.30
C LEU A 62 -13.51 -7.70 19.43
N ILE A 63 -14.26 -6.64 19.11
CA ILE A 63 -14.86 -5.75 20.12
C ILE A 63 -15.89 -6.52 20.95
N GLY A 64 -16.74 -7.34 20.32
CA GLY A 64 -17.71 -8.19 21.00
C GLY A 64 -17.03 -9.19 21.94
N PHE A 65 -15.96 -9.83 21.48
CA PHE A 65 -15.14 -10.73 22.26
C PHE A 65 -14.46 -10.00 23.44
N LEU A 66 -13.89 -8.82 23.22
CA LEU A 66 -13.30 -8.01 24.29
C LEU A 66 -14.33 -7.63 25.36
N LYS A 67 -15.54 -7.24 24.95
CA LYS A 67 -16.65 -6.98 25.90
C LYS A 67 -17.03 -8.25 26.65
N PHE A 68 -17.09 -9.39 25.96
CA PHE A 68 -17.41 -10.68 26.54
C PHE A 68 -16.38 -11.11 27.59
N VAL A 69 -15.08 -11.01 27.30
CA VAL A 69 -13.99 -11.36 28.23
C VAL A 69 -13.92 -10.41 29.42
N LYS A 70 -14.19 -9.12 29.22
CA LYS A 70 -14.16 -8.11 30.30
C LYS A 70 -15.37 -8.20 31.24
N ASN A 71 -16.44 -8.89 30.85
CA ASN A 71 -17.58 -9.09 31.73
C ASN A 71 -17.22 -10.08 32.86
N VAL A 72 -17.50 -9.69 34.10
CA VAL A 72 -17.19 -10.46 35.30
C VAL A 72 -17.93 -11.80 35.33
N ASP A 73 -19.14 -11.84 34.78
CA ASP A 73 -19.99 -13.04 34.75
C ASP A 73 -19.46 -14.12 33.80
N ASN A 74 -18.65 -13.72 32.82
CA ASN A 74 -18.15 -14.61 31.77
C ASN A 74 -16.76 -15.19 32.06
N LYS A 75 -16.14 -14.87 33.21
CA LYS A 75 -14.76 -15.25 33.53
C LYS A 75 -14.48 -16.76 33.42
N ASN A 76 -15.48 -17.58 33.70
CA ASN A 76 -15.38 -19.05 33.69
C ASN A 76 -16.09 -19.69 32.49
N HIS A 77 -16.50 -18.91 31.49
CA HIS A 77 -17.19 -19.45 30.33
C HIS A 77 -16.27 -20.39 29.54
N SER A 78 -16.77 -21.58 29.17
CA SER A 78 -15.99 -22.66 28.52
C SER A 78 -15.23 -22.20 27.27
N ILE A 79 -15.87 -21.33 26.47
CA ILE A 79 -15.28 -20.75 25.26
C ILE A 79 -13.94 -20.03 25.52
N LEU A 80 -13.76 -19.41 26.70
CA LEU A 80 -12.50 -18.73 27.05
C LEU A 80 -11.37 -19.72 27.29
N ASN A 81 -11.68 -20.92 27.77
CA ASN A 81 -10.70 -21.99 27.97
C ASN A 81 -10.29 -22.59 26.62
N GLU A 82 -11.23 -22.72 25.69
CA GLU A 82 -10.92 -23.13 24.31
C GLU A 82 -10.01 -22.11 23.63
N PHE A 83 -10.31 -20.81 23.70
CA PHE A 83 -9.45 -19.76 23.15
C PHE A 83 -8.03 -19.76 23.76
N LYS A 84 -7.92 -19.92 25.08
CA LYS A 84 -6.61 -20.05 25.75
C LYS A 84 -5.83 -21.27 25.24
N SER A 85 -6.51 -22.39 24.99
CA SER A 85 -5.88 -23.62 24.46
C SER A 85 -5.40 -23.50 23.01
N LEU A 86 -6.05 -22.64 22.21
CA LEU A 86 -5.65 -22.35 20.83
C LEU A 86 -4.46 -21.38 20.79
N GLY A 87 -4.46 -20.36 21.65
CA GLY A 87 -3.37 -19.40 21.78
C GLY A 87 -2.05 -20.02 22.26
N SER A 88 -2.11 -21.07 23.10
CA SER A 88 -0.90 -21.78 23.54
C SER A 88 -0.32 -22.73 22.49
N LYS A 89 -1.11 -23.13 21.48
CA LYS A 89 -0.69 -24.03 20.40
C LYS A 89 -0.19 -23.30 19.14
N THR A 90 -0.47 -22.00 19.04
CA THR A 90 -0.08 -21.21 17.88
C THR A 90 1.34 -20.68 18.08
N ASN A 91 2.30 -21.37 17.45
CA ASN A 91 3.59 -20.76 17.13
C ASN A 91 3.29 -19.60 16.17
N ILE A 92 3.13 -18.39 16.69
CA ILE A 92 3.05 -17.18 15.86
C ILE A 92 4.28 -17.22 14.95
N PRO A 93 4.14 -17.17 13.62
CA PRO A 93 5.28 -17.13 12.74
C PRO A 93 6.09 -15.88 13.07
N SER A 94 7.14 -16.06 13.88
CA SER A 94 8.09 -15.01 14.20
C SER A 94 8.85 -14.68 12.93
N GLN A 95 9.02 -13.39 12.63
CA GLN A 95 9.89 -12.96 11.54
C GLN A 95 11.23 -13.71 11.62
N PRO A 96 11.74 -14.24 10.50
CA PRO A 96 13.05 -14.86 10.51
C PRO A 96 14.07 -13.84 11.02
N LYS A 97 14.83 -14.20 12.06
CA LYS A 97 15.97 -13.40 12.50
C LYS A 97 16.85 -13.19 11.27
N SER A 98 17.02 -11.94 10.86
CA SER A 98 17.94 -11.57 9.77
C SER A 98 19.32 -12.11 10.14
N GLY A 99 19.68 -13.24 9.56
CA GLY A 99 20.99 -13.84 9.70
C GLY A 99 21.98 -12.95 8.97
N ASN A 100 22.90 -12.36 9.71
CA ASN A 100 24.06 -11.66 9.18
C ASN A 100 24.97 -12.70 8.54
N VAL A 101 24.66 -13.11 7.30
CA VAL A 101 25.52 -13.99 6.51
C VAL A 101 26.68 -13.12 6.03
N LYS A 102 27.83 -13.22 6.71
CA LYS A 102 29.11 -12.85 6.12
C LYS A 102 29.34 -13.83 4.97
N THR A 103 29.31 -13.32 3.75
CA THR A 103 29.89 -13.99 2.59
C THR A 103 31.41 -13.89 2.73
N ASP A 104 32.07 -15.03 2.91
CA ASP A 104 33.50 -15.19 2.60
C ASP A 104 33.73 -15.19 1.08
#